data_AF-A0A3N2M1C9-F1
#
_entry.id   AF-A0A3N2M1C9-F1
#
_cell.length_a   1.000
_cell.length_b   1.000
_cell.length_c   1.000
_cell.angle_alpha   90.00
_cell.angle_beta   90.00
_cell.angle_gamma   90.00
#
_symmetry.space_group_name_H-M   'P 1'
#
loop_
_entity.id
_entity.type
_entity.pdbx_description
1 polymer ?
#
loop_
_entity_poly.entity_id
_entity_poly.type
_entity_poly.pdbx_seq_one_letter_code
_entity_poly.pdbx_strand_id
1 'polypeptide(L)'
;MSKKTNDITDNEIRIITAYEPKVQKKKNRFFRVYLPIVAMVLLLAILGWIFIPTADDTEEDLMSQTQDELIINQPIIEHEDPSVIVKGCISAIDTVINKRGLLIIYPENLRPRLVLGSDKLNDSTIVLATQAADVRRDNGQIAGTFVMDGEVISKGEAKAGFCSIINEEITIGVSDATPMLEQSLMKDGYFFRQYPLVVGGQIVENKPKGMAIRKALAEIDGKLCVIMSKEKLTFHDFSQLLIDVGVRNAVYLVGSSSYGFYINENGNKILTGVAPKAEAENVSYIIWEKR
;
A
#
# COMPACT_ATOMS: atom_id res chain seq x y z
N MET A 1 29.43 61.28 0.60
CA MET A 1 29.20 61.37 -0.87
C MET A 1 28.97 59.95 -1.37
N SER A 2 27.74 59.43 -1.43
CA SER A 2 26.58 59.74 -2.28
C SER A 2 26.67 59.18 -3.71
N LYS A 3 25.86 58.12 -3.92
CA LYS A 3 25.03 57.74 -5.09
C LYS A 3 25.70 57.62 -6.48
N LYS A 4 25.36 56.62 -7.30
CA LYS A 4 23.99 56.32 -7.76
C LYS A 4 23.75 54.85 -8.12
N THR A 5 22.61 54.38 -7.63
CA THR A 5 21.70 53.41 -8.26
C THR A 5 21.36 53.84 -9.68
N ASN A 6 21.47 52.93 -10.64
CA ASN A 6 20.79 53.10 -11.92
C ASN A 6 19.47 52.33 -11.85
N ASP A 7 18.40 53.11 -11.80
CA ASP A 7 17.02 52.72 -12.03
C ASP A 7 16.90 51.91 -13.32
N ILE A 8 16.13 50.83 -13.21
CA ILE A 8 15.63 50.05 -14.33
C ILE A 8 14.36 50.76 -14.81
N THR A 9 14.34 51.19 -16.07
CA THR A 9 13.15 51.70 -16.74
C THR A 9 12.34 50.55 -17.34
N ASP A 10 11.04 50.57 -17.08
CA ASP A 10 10.05 49.53 -17.33
C ASP A 10 9.60 49.37 -18.80
N ASN A 11 10.50 49.56 -19.78
CA ASN A 11 10.09 49.60 -21.19
C ASN A 11 11.03 48.92 -22.20
N GLU A 12 11.82 47.94 -21.76
CA GLU A 12 12.60 47.10 -22.68
C GLU A 12 12.08 45.66 -22.68
N ILE A 13 11.32 45.32 -23.73
CA ILE A 13 10.98 43.93 -24.05
C ILE A 13 12.28 43.22 -24.49
N ARG A 14 12.83 42.37 -23.62
CA ARG A 14 13.85 41.40 -24.03
C ARG A 14 13.15 40.24 -24.72
N ILE A 15 13.30 40.16 -26.04
CA ILE A 15 13.05 38.94 -26.81
C ILE A 15 14.13 37.95 -26.38
N ILE A 16 13.77 37.01 -25.49
CA ILE A 16 14.58 35.83 -25.23
C ILE A 16 14.29 34.86 -26.37
N THR A 17 15.14 34.86 -27.39
CA THR A 17 15.19 33.79 -28.37
C THR A 17 15.51 32.48 -27.64
N ALA A 18 14.60 31.52 -27.77
CA ALA A 18 14.76 30.18 -27.25
C ALA A 18 16.03 29.54 -27.83
N TYR A 19 16.92 29.07 -26.94
CA TYR A 19 17.99 28.17 -27.30
C TYR A 19 17.37 26.79 -27.56
N GLU A 20 17.14 26.45 -28.83
CA GLU A 20 16.79 25.09 -29.21
C GLU A 20 18.04 24.18 -29.11
N PRO A 21 18.01 23.10 -28.31
CA PRO A 21 19.06 22.10 -28.38
C PRO A 21 18.93 21.32 -29.68
N LYS A 22 19.98 21.33 -30.51
CA LYS A 22 20.10 20.48 -31.70
C LYS A 22 20.03 19.00 -31.31
N VAL A 23 18.88 18.38 -31.54
CA VAL A 23 18.73 16.91 -31.48
C VAL A 23 19.51 16.29 -32.63
N GLN A 24 20.67 15.71 -32.32
CA GLN A 24 21.35 14.82 -33.26
C GLN A 24 20.51 13.55 -33.44
N LYS A 25 19.81 13.42 -34.58
CA LYS A 25 19.15 12.17 -34.99
C LYS A 25 20.23 11.12 -35.29
N LYS A 26 20.57 10.29 -34.29
CA LYS A 26 21.33 9.07 -34.51
C LYS A 26 20.45 8.09 -35.30
N LYS A 27 20.72 7.95 -36.59
CA LYS A 27 19.99 7.09 -37.52
C LYS A 27 20.30 5.62 -37.16
N ASN A 28 19.51 5.03 -36.25
CA ASN A 28 19.63 3.64 -35.85
C ASN A 28 19.34 2.71 -37.03
N ARG A 29 20.40 2.24 -37.71
CA ARG A 29 20.31 1.18 -38.75
C ARG A 29 19.74 -0.13 -38.19
N PHE A 30 19.75 -0.32 -36.88
CA PHE A 30 19.22 -1.50 -36.20
C PHE A 30 17.71 -1.68 -36.49
N PHE A 31 16.91 -0.63 -36.34
CA PHE A 31 15.45 -0.74 -36.54
C PHE A 31 15.04 -1.05 -37.99
N ARG A 32 15.87 -0.70 -38.99
CA ARG A 32 15.57 -1.01 -40.40
C ARG A 32 15.82 -2.47 -40.77
N VAL A 33 16.61 -3.21 -40.00
CA VAL A 33 16.96 -4.61 -40.29
C VAL A 33 16.12 -5.58 -39.45
N TYR A 34 15.83 -5.26 -38.19
CA TYR A 34 15.08 -6.18 -37.30
C TYR A 34 13.56 -6.09 -37.46
N LEU A 35 13.01 -4.94 -37.88
CA LEU A 35 11.57 -4.79 -38.11
C LEU A 35 10.99 -5.73 -39.18
N PRO A 36 11.61 -5.93 -40.37
CA PRO A 36 11.10 -6.89 -41.35
C PRO A 36 11.24 -8.35 -40.89
N ILE A 37 12.25 -8.66 -40.06
CA ILE A 37 12.45 -10.03 -39.52
C ILE A 37 11.31 -10.39 -38.56
N VAL A 38 10.94 -9.48 -37.65
CA VAL A 38 9.83 -9.69 -36.72
C VAL A 38 8.50 -9.81 -37.46
N ALA A 39 8.29 -9.00 -38.51
CA ALA A 39 7.09 -9.09 -39.34
C ALA A 39 6.99 -10.43 -40.09
N MET A 40 8.12 -10.98 -40.57
CA MET A 40 8.15 -12.28 -41.25
C MET A 40 7.85 -13.44 -40.28
N VAL A 41 8.37 -13.39 -39.05
CA VAL A 41 8.09 -14.40 -38.01
C VAL A 41 6.61 -14.40 -37.61
N LEU A 42 6.01 -13.22 -37.48
CA LEU A 42 4.56 -13.10 -37.22
C LEU A 42 3.72 -13.65 -38.36
N LEU A 43 4.12 -13.41 -39.61
CA LEU A 43 3.42 -13.94 -40.79
C LEU A 43 3.48 -15.47 -40.86
N LEU A 44 4.64 -16.06 -40.54
CA LEU A 44 4.80 -17.51 -40.46
C LEU A 44 4.03 -18.13 -39.30
N ALA A 45 3.91 -17.45 -38.16
CA ALA A 45 3.09 -17.90 -37.03
C ALA A 45 1.59 -17.91 -37.39
N ILE A 46 1.11 -16.89 -38.10
CA ILE A 46 -0.28 -16.82 -38.58
C ILE A 46 -0.56 -17.91 -39.62
N LEU A 47 0.35 -18.13 -40.57
CA LEU A 47 0.26 -19.24 -41.53
C LEU A 47 0.28 -20.61 -40.82
N GLY A 48 1.09 -20.76 -39.78
CA GLY A 48 1.14 -21.96 -38.96
C GLY A 48 -0.19 -22.24 -38.24
N TRP A 49 -0.88 -21.19 -37.77
CA TRP A 49 -2.18 -21.34 -37.11
C TRP A 49 -3.29 -21.78 -38.07
N ILE A 50 -3.24 -21.31 -39.33
CA ILE A 50 -4.22 -21.68 -40.38
C ILE A 50 -4.10 -23.16 -40.80
N PHE A 51 -2.93 -23.77 -40.65
CA PHE A 51 -2.68 -25.18 -41.02
C PHE A 51 -2.87 -26.18 -39.88
N ILE A 52 -3.28 -25.75 -38.68
CA ILE A 52 -3.67 -26.69 -37.62
C ILE A 52 -5.08 -27.20 -37.95
N PRO A 53 -5.26 -28.50 -38.26
CA PRO A 53 -6.59 -29.05 -38.46
C PRO A 53 -7.34 -28.97 -37.13
N THR A 54 -8.43 -28.20 -37.12
CA THR A 54 -9.41 -28.22 -36.05
C THR A 54 -10.10 -29.57 -36.08
N ALA A 55 -9.75 -30.44 -35.14
CA ALA A 55 -10.57 -31.59 -34.80
C ALA A 55 -11.85 -31.06 -34.15
N ASP A 56 -12.93 -31.09 -34.93
CA ASP A 56 -14.29 -31.08 -34.46
C ASP A 56 -14.51 -32.36 -33.64
N ASP A 57 -15.04 -32.23 -32.43
CA ASP A 57 -15.88 -33.27 -31.85
C ASP A 57 -16.96 -32.57 -31.00
N THR A 58 -18.17 -32.66 -31.54
CA THR A 58 -19.44 -32.32 -30.92
C THR A 58 -19.93 -33.56 -30.20
N GLU A 59 -20.07 -33.54 -28.88
CA GLU A 59 -21.00 -34.44 -28.17
C GLU A 59 -21.63 -33.70 -26.97
N GLU A 60 -22.90 -33.34 -27.14
CA GLU A 60 -23.88 -33.30 -26.05
C GLU A 60 -24.13 -34.75 -25.60
N ASP A 61 -24.09 -35.04 -24.30
CA ASP A 61 -25.17 -35.81 -23.68
C ASP A 61 -25.16 -35.73 -22.14
N LEU A 62 -26.19 -35.07 -21.65
CA LEU A 62 -27.12 -35.55 -20.63
C LEU A 62 -26.62 -36.59 -19.59
N MET A 63 -26.56 -36.20 -18.32
CA MET A 63 -26.84 -37.16 -17.24
C MET A 63 -27.44 -36.52 -15.98
N SER A 64 -28.68 -36.97 -15.74
CA SER A 64 -29.26 -37.36 -14.46
C SER A 64 -29.55 -36.31 -13.39
N GLN A 65 -30.81 -35.85 -13.43
CA GLN A 65 -31.58 -35.63 -12.21
C GLN A 65 -31.80 -36.97 -11.49
N THR A 66 -31.35 -37.05 -10.24
CA THR A 66 -32.04 -37.85 -9.22
C THR A 66 -32.07 -37.02 -7.96
N GLN A 67 -33.22 -36.38 -7.71
CA GLN A 67 -33.63 -36.03 -6.36
C GLN A 67 -34.01 -37.33 -5.66
N ASP A 68 -33.35 -37.60 -4.54
CA ASP A 68 -33.98 -38.35 -3.46
C ASP A 68 -33.61 -37.70 -2.12
N GLU A 69 -34.65 -37.58 -1.32
CA GLU A 69 -34.85 -36.74 -0.15
C GLU A 69 -34.42 -37.50 1.11
N LEU A 70 -33.61 -36.89 2.00
CA LEU A 70 -33.47 -37.35 3.39
C LEU A 70 -33.25 -36.16 4.37
N ILE A 71 -34.37 -35.57 4.80
CA ILE A 71 -34.77 -35.35 6.21
C ILE A 71 -33.68 -34.97 7.26
N ILE A 72 -33.81 -33.72 7.74
CA ILE A 72 -33.64 -33.21 9.12
C ILE A 72 -32.22 -33.06 9.72
N ASN A 73 -31.79 -31.80 9.83
CA ASN A 73 -31.63 -31.09 11.12
C ASN A 73 -31.36 -29.61 10.85
N GLN A 74 -32.34 -28.75 11.15
CA GLN A 74 -32.07 -27.33 11.35
C GLN A 74 -31.12 -27.19 12.54
N PRO A 75 -29.98 -26.47 12.42
CA PRO A 75 -29.27 -26.08 13.62
C PRO A 75 -30.20 -25.19 14.42
N ILE A 76 -30.42 -25.59 15.67
CA ILE A 76 -30.99 -24.75 16.71
C ILE A 76 -30.24 -23.43 16.63
N ILE A 77 -30.95 -22.34 16.30
CA ILE A 77 -30.44 -21.00 16.51
C ILE A 77 -30.36 -20.86 18.03
N GLU A 78 -29.23 -21.24 18.61
CA GLU A 78 -28.84 -20.69 19.90
C GLU A 78 -28.82 -19.18 19.69
N HIS A 79 -29.75 -18.51 20.35
CA HIS A 79 -29.71 -17.06 20.51
C HIS A 79 -28.34 -16.73 21.13
N GLU A 80 -27.41 -16.24 20.31
CA GLU A 80 -26.17 -15.64 20.79
C GLU A 80 -26.56 -14.55 21.77
N ASP A 81 -26.16 -14.76 23.02
CA ASP A 81 -26.24 -13.79 24.10
C ASP A 81 -25.59 -12.47 23.62
N PRO A 82 -26.30 -11.33 23.60
CA PRO A 82 -25.80 -10.08 23.03
C PRO A 82 -24.72 -9.41 23.90
N SER A 83 -24.08 -10.15 24.82
CA SER A 83 -23.14 -9.64 25.81
C SER A 83 -21.81 -10.37 25.88
N VAL A 84 -21.44 -11.18 24.87
CA VAL A 84 -20.04 -11.61 24.75
C VAL A 84 -19.20 -10.41 24.33
N ILE A 85 -18.62 -9.72 25.31
CA ILE A 85 -17.61 -8.68 25.06
C ILE A 85 -16.42 -9.38 24.41
N VAL A 86 -16.37 -9.34 23.07
CA VAL A 86 -15.24 -9.90 22.32
C VAL A 86 -14.04 -9.01 22.59
N LYS A 87 -13.14 -9.52 23.44
CA LYS A 87 -11.93 -8.80 23.85
C LYS A 87 -11.01 -8.62 22.64
N GLY A 88 -10.58 -7.38 22.38
CA GLY A 88 -9.62 -7.08 21.33
C GLY A 88 -8.28 -7.79 21.53
N CYS A 89 -7.74 -8.37 20.45
CA CYS A 89 -6.50 -9.14 20.47
C CYS A 89 -5.70 -8.99 19.17
N ILE A 90 -4.47 -9.50 19.20
CA ILE A 90 -3.60 -9.61 18.05
C ILE A 90 -3.38 -11.10 17.75
N SER A 91 -3.66 -11.51 16.52
CA SER A 91 -3.19 -12.78 15.96
C SER A 91 -1.99 -12.51 15.07
N ALA A 92 -0.91 -13.27 15.23
CA ALA A 92 0.31 -13.10 14.44
C ALA A 92 0.72 -14.43 13.80
N ILE A 93 0.86 -14.41 12.48
CA ILE A 93 1.26 -15.57 11.68
C ILE A 93 2.67 -15.34 11.17
N ASP A 94 3.57 -16.22 11.58
CA ASP A 94 4.93 -16.29 11.08
C ASP A 94 4.99 -17.37 9.98
N THR A 95 5.30 -16.97 8.75
CA THR A 95 5.23 -17.86 7.59
C THR A 95 6.39 -17.65 6.61
N VAL A 96 6.54 -18.58 5.68
CA VAL A 96 7.52 -18.53 4.59
C VAL A 96 6.81 -18.80 3.28
N ILE A 97 6.84 -17.83 2.36
CA ILE A 97 6.28 -17.93 1.01
C ILE A 97 7.42 -17.76 0.02
N ASN A 98 7.53 -18.64 -0.97
CA ASN A 98 8.60 -18.57 -1.98
C ASN A 98 10.02 -18.43 -1.39
N LYS A 99 10.28 -19.14 -0.27
CA LYS A 99 11.55 -19.10 0.50
C LYS A 99 11.88 -17.73 1.12
N ARG A 100 10.87 -16.86 1.27
CA ARG A 100 10.96 -15.53 1.87
C ARG A 100 10.07 -15.47 3.11
N GLY A 101 10.60 -14.96 4.21
CA GLY A 101 9.88 -14.91 5.47
C GLY A 101 8.92 -13.73 5.56
N LEU A 102 7.70 -13.96 6.02
CA LEU A 102 6.69 -12.95 6.29
C LEU A 102 6.17 -13.08 7.73
N LEU A 103 5.89 -11.94 8.35
CA LEU A 103 5.10 -11.83 9.56
C LEU A 103 3.80 -11.10 9.19
N ILE A 104 2.65 -11.73 9.44
CA ILE A 104 1.32 -11.17 9.19
C ILE A 104 0.65 -10.97 10.54
N ILE A 105 0.18 -9.75 10.82
CA ILE A 105 -0.40 -9.37 12.10
C ILE A 105 -1.83 -8.89 11.87
N TYR A 106 -2.80 -9.62 12.43
CA TYR A 106 -4.22 -9.30 12.39
C TYR A 106 -4.66 -8.66 13.71
N PRO A 107 -5.03 -7.37 13.70
CA PRO A 107 -5.73 -6.75 14.81
C PRO A 107 -7.23 -7.05 14.75
N GLU A 108 -7.75 -7.70 15.80
CA GLU A 108 -9.16 -8.08 15.90
C GLU A 108 -9.84 -7.35 17.05
N ASN A 109 -10.99 -6.72 16.80
CA ASN A 109 -11.79 -5.99 17.80
C ASN A 109 -10.99 -4.92 18.58
N LEU A 110 -10.06 -4.25 17.91
CA LEU A 110 -9.24 -3.16 18.43
C LEU A 110 -9.60 -1.86 17.73
N ARG A 111 -9.35 -0.73 18.40
CA ARG A 111 -9.59 0.60 17.84
C ARG A 111 -8.34 1.11 17.12
N PRO A 112 -8.38 1.33 15.79
CA PRO A 112 -7.28 1.91 15.06
C PRO A 112 -7.24 3.44 15.18
N ARG A 113 -6.05 4.03 15.31
CA ARG A 113 -5.84 5.49 15.36
C ARG A 113 -4.49 5.89 14.77
N LEU A 114 -4.31 7.18 14.48
CA LEU A 114 -2.99 7.75 14.25
C LEU A 114 -2.52 8.55 15.46
N VAL A 115 -1.21 8.49 15.72
CA VAL A 115 -0.53 9.33 16.71
C VAL A 115 0.74 9.92 16.13
N LEU A 116 1.16 11.07 16.64
CA LEU A 116 2.44 11.71 16.34
C LEU A 116 3.36 11.63 17.56
N GLY A 117 4.63 11.35 17.31
CA GLY A 117 5.64 11.21 18.35
C GLY A 117 5.69 9.80 18.95
N SER A 118 6.91 9.36 19.30
CA SER A 118 7.13 8.07 19.92
C SER A 118 6.78 8.03 21.41
N ASP A 119 6.64 9.19 22.06
CA ASP A 119 6.23 9.34 23.45
C ASP A 119 4.83 8.74 23.71
N LYS A 120 3.93 8.87 22.72
CA LYS A 120 2.57 8.31 22.75
C LYS A 120 2.53 6.78 22.79
N LEU A 121 3.61 6.12 22.39
CA LEU A 121 3.68 4.65 22.34
C LEU A 121 3.89 3.98 23.71
N ASN A 122 4.01 4.76 24.78
CA ASN A 122 4.10 4.26 26.15
C ASN A 122 2.72 3.94 26.77
N ASP A 123 1.63 4.26 26.08
CA ASP A 123 0.29 3.89 26.51
C ASP A 123 0.11 2.37 26.52
N SER A 124 -0.27 1.82 27.68
CA SER A 124 -0.49 0.39 27.91
C SER A 124 -1.73 -0.18 27.19
N THR A 125 -2.62 0.67 26.70
CA THR A 125 -3.79 0.27 25.90
C THR A 125 -3.39 -0.12 24.48
N ILE A 126 -2.28 0.41 23.97
CA ILE A 126 -1.76 0.15 22.62
C ILE A 126 -1.19 -1.26 22.57
N VAL A 127 -1.73 -2.08 21.67
CA VAL A 127 -1.31 -3.48 21.47
C VAL A 127 -0.61 -3.72 20.14
N LEU A 128 -0.70 -2.80 19.19
CA LEU A 128 0.07 -2.82 17.94
C LEU A 128 0.39 -1.38 17.54
N ALA A 129 1.64 -1.15 17.13
CA ALA A 129 2.09 0.13 16.62
C ALA A 129 3.07 -0.09 15.46
N THR A 130 2.88 0.65 14.37
CA THR A 130 3.80 0.66 13.24
C THR A 130 3.86 2.05 12.62
N GLN A 131 5.04 2.48 12.19
CA GLN A 131 5.22 3.81 11.62
C GLN A 131 4.44 3.95 10.31
N ALA A 132 3.62 5.00 10.20
CA ALA A 132 2.63 5.18 9.14
C ALA A 132 3.19 5.91 7.90
N ALA A 133 3.38 7.23 8.02
CA ALA A 133 3.80 8.09 6.91
C ALA A 133 5.32 8.32 6.92
N ASP A 134 5.90 8.45 5.72
CA ASP A 134 7.30 8.83 5.57
C ASP A 134 7.53 10.26 6.04
N VAL A 135 8.71 10.51 6.59
CA VAL A 135 9.19 11.86 6.92
C VAL A 135 10.22 12.29 5.88
N ARG A 136 10.07 13.50 5.36
CA ARG A 136 10.98 14.03 4.35
C ARG A 136 12.35 14.33 4.96
N ARG A 137 13.41 13.96 4.25
CA ARG A 137 14.80 14.18 4.72
C ARG A 137 15.20 15.66 4.70
N ASP A 138 14.65 16.42 3.77
CA ASP A 138 15.07 17.81 3.52
C ASP A 138 14.55 18.80 4.57
N ASN A 139 13.33 18.61 5.07
CA ASN A 139 12.71 19.53 6.02
C ASN A 139 12.10 18.87 7.26
N GLY A 140 12.19 17.54 7.38
CA GLY A 140 11.68 16.81 8.54
C GLY A 140 10.15 16.78 8.65
N GLN A 141 9.40 17.24 7.64
CA GLN A 141 7.94 17.20 7.64
C GLN A 141 7.39 15.87 7.10
N ILE A 142 6.15 15.54 7.46
CA ILE A 142 5.45 14.37 6.93
C ILE A 142 5.30 14.49 5.41
N ALA A 143 5.66 13.43 4.69
CA ALA A 143 5.65 13.38 3.24
C ALA A 143 4.24 13.06 2.71
N GLY A 144 3.53 14.11 2.30
CA GLY A 144 2.20 14.03 1.72
C GLY A 144 1.12 14.53 2.69
N THR A 145 -0.12 14.54 2.22
CA THR A 145 -1.26 14.98 3.01
C THR A 145 -1.46 14.04 4.19
N PHE A 146 -1.57 14.64 5.38
CA PHE A 146 -1.75 13.95 6.63
C PHE A 146 -2.80 14.69 7.46
N VAL A 147 -3.81 13.96 7.92
CA VAL A 147 -4.91 14.45 8.77
C VAL A 147 -4.92 13.66 10.06
N MET A 148 -5.05 14.35 11.18
CA MET A 148 -5.17 13.77 12.51
C MET A 148 -6.32 14.45 13.24
N ASP A 149 -7.28 13.66 13.73
CA ASP A 149 -8.46 14.16 14.44
C ASP A 149 -9.18 15.29 13.68
N GLY A 150 -9.35 15.14 12.36
CA GLY A 150 -9.99 16.15 11.50
C GLY A 150 -9.11 17.34 11.11
N GLU A 151 -7.90 17.47 11.65
CA GLU A 151 -7.00 18.59 11.37
C GLU A 151 -5.92 18.23 10.36
N VAL A 152 -5.64 19.13 9.41
CA VAL A 152 -4.56 18.97 8.44
C VAL A 152 -3.20 19.26 9.09
N ILE A 153 -2.41 18.23 9.32
CA ILE A 153 -1.06 18.33 9.89
C ILE A 153 -0.01 18.59 8.81
N SER A 154 -0.16 17.96 7.64
CA SER A 154 0.74 18.14 6.50
C SER A 154 -0.02 18.13 5.19
N LYS A 155 0.56 18.77 4.16
CA LYS A 155 0.00 18.87 2.80
C LYS A 155 0.98 18.28 1.79
N GLY A 156 0.45 17.59 0.77
CA GLY A 156 1.21 17.18 -0.41
C GLY A 156 0.65 15.93 -1.08
N GLU A 157 0.84 15.80 -2.39
CA GLU A 157 0.20 14.73 -3.18
C GLU A 157 1.22 13.74 -3.77
N ALA A 158 2.42 13.65 -3.19
CA ALA A 158 3.52 12.91 -3.79
C ALA A 158 3.27 11.38 -3.96
N LYS A 159 2.17 10.84 -3.43
CA LYS A 159 1.84 9.42 -3.42
C LYS A 159 0.32 9.21 -3.54
N ALA A 160 -0.07 8.37 -4.50
CA ALA A 160 -1.48 8.12 -4.83
C ALA A 160 -2.18 7.16 -3.84
N GLY A 161 -1.43 6.32 -3.14
CA GLY A 161 -1.98 5.43 -2.11
C GLY A 161 -2.39 6.23 -0.87
N PHE A 162 -3.43 5.78 -0.19
CA PHE A 162 -3.89 6.38 1.05
C PHE A 162 -4.40 5.34 2.05
N CYS A 163 -4.42 5.75 3.30
CA CYS A 163 -5.19 5.13 4.37
C CYS A 163 -6.02 6.22 5.03
N SER A 164 -7.30 5.93 5.27
CA SER A 164 -8.19 6.74 6.10
C SER A 164 -8.73 5.91 7.26
N ILE A 165 -8.97 6.55 8.39
CA ILE A 165 -9.63 5.94 9.54
C ILE A 165 -10.78 6.84 9.94
N ILE A 166 -12.01 6.37 9.77
CA ILE A 166 -13.23 7.13 10.03
C ILE A 166 -14.16 6.19 10.80
N ASN A 167 -14.69 6.64 11.94
CA ASN A 167 -15.56 5.82 12.80
C ASN A 167 -14.93 4.45 13.13
N GLU A 168 -13.63 4.43 13.45
CA GLU A 168 -12.84 3.21 13.71
C GLU A 168 -12.67 2.24 12.53
N GLU A 169 -13.19 2.58 11.35
CA GLU A 169 -13.03 1.78 10.14
C GLU A 169 -11.83 2.29 9.34
N ILE A 170 -10.89 1.39 9.06
CA ILE A 170 -9.78 1.68 8.17
C ILE A 170 -10.23 1.42 6.73
N THR A 171 -9.92 2.36 5.84
CA THR A 171 -10.02 2.17 4.39
C THR A 171 -8.66 2.44 3.77
N ILE A 172 -8.16 1.50 2.96
CA ILE A 172 -6.96 1.69 2.13
C ILE A 172 -7.34 1.75 0.66
N GLY A 173 -6.65 2.57 -0.12
CA GLY A 173 -6.95 2.70 -1.53
C GLY A 173 -5.92 3.50 -2.31
N VAL A 174 -6.20 3.71 -3.59
CA VAL A 174 -5.33 4.44 -4.52
C VAL A 174 -6.17 5.43 -5.31
N SER A 175 -5.89 6.71 -5.13
CA SER A 175 -6.48 7.78 -5.92
C SER A 175 -5.77 9.09 -5.62
N ASP A 176 -5.43 9.88 -6.64
CA ASP A 176 -4.87 11.22 -6.44
C ASP A 176 -5.89 12.15 -5.76
N ALA A 177 -7.18 12.00 -6.08
CA ALA A 177 -8.29 12.69 -5.42
C ALA A 177 -9.27 11.67 -4.83
N THR A 178 -9.45 11.67 -3.51
CA THR A 178 -10.34 10.72 -2.82
C THR A 178 -11.29 11.47 -1.89
N PRO A 179 -12.60 11.13 -1.88
CA PRO A 179 -13.54 11.70 -0.92
C PRO A 179 -13.17 11.37 0.53
N MET A 180 -12.35 10.34 0.75
CA MET A 180 -11.90 9.94 2.09
C MET A 180 -11.10 11.04 2.80
N LEU A 181 -10.40 11.90 2.06
CA LEU A 181 -9.69 13.03 2.65
C LEU A 181 -10.68 14.02 3.26
N GLU A 182 -11.68 14.46 2.49
CA GLU A 182 -12.70 15.39 2.96
C GLU A 182 -13.52 14.79 4.11
N GLN A 183 -13.90 13.53 4.01
CA GLN A 183 -14.63 12.86 5.08
C GLN A 183 -13.80 12.75 6.37
N SER A 184 -12.49 12.54 6.27
CA SER A 184 -11.62 12.52 7.45
C SER A 184 -11.59 13.89 8.13
N LEU A 185 -11.62 14.99 7.36
CA LEU A 185 -11.70 16.35 7.92
C LEU A 185 -13.05 16.64 8.59
N MET A 186 -14.15 16.16 8.00
CA MET A 186 -15.51 16.44 8.50
C MET A 186 -15.94 15.60 9.70
N LYS A 187 -15.31 14.44 9.90
CA LYS A 187 -15.72 13.44 10.90
C LYS A 187 -14.65 13.19 11.96
N ASP A 188 -13.76 14.16 12.18
CA ASP A 188 -12.65 14.06 13.13
C ASP A 188 -11.82 12.78 12.92
N GLY A 189 -11.67 12.38 11.66
CA GLY A 189 -11.00 11.16 11.25
C GLY A 189 -9.50 11.35 11.02
N TYR A 190 -8.88 10.30 10.50
CA TYR A 190 -7.46 10.26 10.20
C TYR A 190 -7.23 9.98 8.71
N PHE A 191 -6.17 10.53 8.14
CA PHE A 191 -5.79 10.29 6.75
C PHE A 191 -4.28 10.39 6.57
N PHE A 192 -3.67 9.50 5.78
CA PHE A 192 -2.30 9.71 5.33
C PHE A 192 -2.03 9.13 3.95
N ARG A 193 -1.10 9.77 3.23
CA ARG A 193 -0.62 9.33 1.92
C ARG A 193 0.55 8.36 2.03
N GLN A 194 0.54 7.33 1.18
CA GLN A 194 1.64 6.38 1.09
C GLN A 194 1.74 5.69 -0.27
N TYR A 195 2.85 4.99 -0.54
CA TYR A 195 3.01 4.28 -1.80
C TYR A 195 2.00 3.13 -1.89
N PRO A 196 1.20 3.05 -2.96
CA PRO A 196 0.35 1.89 -3.22
C PRO A 196 1.21 0.69 -3.59
N LEU A 197 0.94 -0.50 -3.07
CA LEU A 197 1.73 -1.70 -3.37
C LEU A 197 0.96 -2.68 -4.24
N VAL A 198 -0.29 -2.93 -3.88
CA VAL A 198 -1.19 -3.88 -4.53
C VAL A 198 -2.58 -3.25 -4.62
N VAL A 199 -3.23 -3.37 -5.78
CA VAL A 199 -4.62 -2.95 -5.99
C VAL A 199 -5.33 -4.03 -6.78
N GLY A 200 -6.44 -4.53 -6.25
CA GLY A 200 -7.18 -5.60 -6.89
C GLY A 200 -6.30 -6.81 -7.27
N GLY A 201 -5.36 -7.18 -6.41
CA GLY A 201 -4.44 -8.30 -6.62
C GLY A 201 -3.37 -8.05 -7.69
N GLN A 202 -3.16 -6.79 -8.11
CA GLN A 202 -2.14 -6.41 -9.09
C GLN A 202 -1.09 -5.49 -8.48
N ILE A 203 0.17 -5.67 -8.86
CA ILE A 203 1.29 -4.83 -8.40
C ILE A 203 1.12 -3.41 -8.93
N VAL A 204 1.34 -2.43 -8.06
CA VAL A 204 1.55 -1.04 -8.47
C VAL A 204 3.04 -0.72 -8.45
N GLU A 205 3.58 -0.35 -9.60
CA GLU A 205 5.00 0.00 -9.72
C GLU A 205 5.30 1.36 -9.09
N ASN A 206 6.38 1.41 -8.29
CA ASN A 206 6.78 2.60 -7.55
C ASN A 206 8.23 3.00 -7.83
N LYS A 207 8.51 4.29 -7.64
CA LYS A 207 9.82 4.89 -7.90
C LYS A 207 10.94 4.50 -6.92
N PRO A 208 10.70 4.27 -5.60
CA PRO A 208 11.78 3.99 -4.66
C PRO A 208 12.58 2.74 -5.02
N LYS A 209 13.89 2.92 -5.19
CA LYS A 209 14.83 1.82 -5.49
C LYS A 209 15.47 1.30 -4.20
N GLY A 210 16.03 0.09 -4.29
CA GLY A 210 16.81 -0.53 -3.22
C GLY A 210 16.02 -1.55 -2.41
N MET A 211 16.74 -2.22 -1.51
CA MET A 211 16.20 -3.31 -0.68
C MET A 211 16.11 -2.86 0.78
N ALA A 212 14.98 -3.16 1.43
CA ALA A 212 14.79 -2.89 2.86
C ALA A 212 13.85 -3.94 3.45
N ILE A 213 13.83 -4.05 4.79
CA ILE A 213 12.69 -4.66 5.46
C ILE A 213 11.46 -3.85 5.08
N ARG A 214 10.41 -4.50 4.59
CA ARG A 214 9.20 -3.82 4.11
C ARG A 214 8.05 -4.09 5.06
N LYS A 215 7.17 -3.09 5.20
CA LYS A 215 5.94 -3.18 5.97
C LYS A 215 4.79 -2.71 5.07
N ALA A 216 3.62 -3.29 5.22
CA ALA A 216 2.40 -2.89 4.52
C ALA A 216 1.21 -2.93 5.46
N LEU A 217 0.25 -2.03 5.21
CA LEU A 217 -1.13 -2.19 5.64
C LEU A 217 -1.87 -2.83 4.46
N ALA A 218 -2.40 -4.02 4.67
CA ALA A 218 -2.89 -4.89 3.61
C ALA A 218 -4.26 -5.49 3.96
N GLU A 219 -4.97 -5.92 2.94
CA GLU A 219 -6.26 -6.59 3.04
C GLU A 219 -6.15 -8.00 2.45
N ILE A 220 -6.50 -9.01 3.26
CA ILE A 220 -6.62 -10.42 2.87
C ILE A 220 -8.03 -10.86 3.24
N ASP A 221 -8.80 -11.38 2.27
CA ASP A 221 -10.18 -11.86 2.47
C ASP A 221 -11.09 -10.86 3.23
N GLY A 222 -10.99 -9.57 2.90
CA GLY A 222 -11.75 -8.50 3.54
C GLY A 222 -11.27 -8.11 4.95
N LYS A 223 -10.23 -8.77 5.47
CA LYS A 223 -9.63 -8.47 6.78
C LYS A 223 -8.35 -7.65 6.61
N LEU A 224 -8.24 -6.57 7.37
CA LEU A 224 -7.04 -5.75 7.40
C LEU A 224 -5.97 -6.35 8.31
N CYS A 225 -4.72 -6.25 7.87
CA CYS A 225 -3.55 -6.74 8.57
C CYS A 225 -2.32 -5.87 8.31
N VAL A 226 -1.33 -6.00 9.20
CA VAL A 226 0.02 -5.46 8.98
C VAL A 226 0.93 -6.60 8.57
N ILE A 227 1.58 -6.46 7.41
CA ILE A 227 2.50 -7.48 6.87
C ILE A 227 3.92 -6.92 6.87
N MET A 228 4.89 -7.74 7.29
CA MET A 228 6.31 -7.40 7.34
C MET A 228 7.17 -8.47 6.70
N SER A 229 8.13 -8.06 5.87
CA SER A 229 9.17 -8.96 5.38
C SER A 229 10.23 -9.22 6.44
N LYS A 230 10.74 -10.44 6.52
CA LYS A 230 11.85 -10.78 7.42
C LYS A 230 13.21 -10.49 6.81
N GLU A 231 13.31 -10.54 5.49
CA GLU A 231 14.51 -10.14 4.77
C GLU A 231 14.30 -8.83 3.99
N LYS A 232 15.42 -8.25 3.56
CA LYS A 232 15.40 -7.04 2.74
C LYS A 232 14.88 -7.39 1.35
N LEU A 233 13.88 -6.66 0.88
CA LEU A 233 13.25 -6.85 -0.41
C LEU A 233 13.13 -5.53 -1.17
N THR A 234 13.10 -5.61 -2.50
CA THR A 234 12.67 -4.49 -3.33
C THR A 234 11.18 -4.23 -3.13
N PHE A 235 10.68 -3.07 -3.60
CA PHE A 235 9.23 -2.82 -3.60
C PHE A 235 8.49 -3.87 -4.44
N HIS A 236 9.01 -4.17 -5.63
CA HIS A 236 8.42 -5.14 -6.54
C HIS A 236 8.35 -6.55 -5.93
N ASP A 237 9.47 -7.06 -5.41
CA ASP A 237 9.51 -8.40 -4.81
C ASP A 237 8.57 -8.50 -3.60
N PHE A 238 8.48 -7.44 -2.80
CA PHE A 238 7.56 -7.41 -1.66
C PHE A 238 6.10 -7.38 -2.12
N SER A 239 5.74 -6.54 -3.11
CA SER A 239 4.40 -6.53 -3.69
C SER A 239 4.01 -7.88 -4.30
N GLN A 240 4.95 -8.59 -4.93
CA GLN A 240 4.71 -9.93 -5.45
C GLN A 240 4.41 -10.91 -4.30
N LEU A 241 5.21 -10.90 -3.23
CA LEU A 241 4.95 -11.75 -2.06
C LEU A 241 3.61 -11.44 -1.37
N LEU A 242 3.18 -10.17 -1.36
CA LEU A 242 1.86 -9.79 -0.86
C LEU A 242 0.75 -10.49 -1.68
N ILE A 243 0.84 -10.45 -3.00
CA ILE A 243 -0.11 -11.15 -3.88
C ILE A 243 -0.05 -12.67 -3.63
N ASP A 244 1.15 -13.24 -3.52
CA ASP A 244 1.34 -14.68 -3.31
C ASP A 244 0.69 -15.18 -2.00
N VAL A 245 0.52 -14.30 -1.00
CA VAL A 245 -0.17 -14.60 0.27
C VAL A 245 -1.65 -14.19 0.28
N GLY A 246 -2.21 -13.81 -0.87
CA GLY A 246 -3.63 -13.52 -1.03
C GLY A 246 -4.03 -12.06 -0.81
N VAL A 247 -3.07 -11.13 -0.73
CA VAL A 247 -3.40 -9.70 -0.55
C VAL A 247 -4.14 -9.16 -1.77
N ARG A 248 -5.31 -8.57 -1.52
CA ARG A 248 -6.12 -7.90 -2.54
C ARG A 248 -5.71 -6.44 -2.72
N ASN A 249 -5.53 -5.71 -1.62
CA ASN A 249 -5.16 -4.30 -1.60
C ASN A 249 -4.07 -4.07 -0.56
N ALA A 250 -3.09 -3.22 -0.85
CA ALA A 250 -2.07 -2.84 0.12
C ALA A 250 -1.48 -1.46 -0.16
N VAL A 251 -1.21 -0.73 0.92
CA VAL A 251 -0.37 0.47 0.93
C VAL A 251 0.85 0.22 1.79
N TYR A 252 1.97 0.82 1.41
CA TYR A 252 3.21 0.71 2.15
C TYR A 252 3.06 1.30 3.57
N LEU A 253 3.89 0.84 4.49
CA LEU A 253 4.15 1.48 5.78
C LEU A 253 5.66 1.67 5.89
N VAL A 254 6.11 2.66 6.67
CA VAL A 254 7.55 2.95 6.74
C VAL A 254 8.30 1.71 7.20
N GLY A 255 9.23 1.22 6.39
CA GLY A 255 10.00 0.00 6.65
C GLY A 255 11.40 0.26 7.21
N SER A 256 12.36 -0.56 6.79
CA SER A 256 13.74 -0.57 7.28
C SER A 256 13.77 -0.83 8.80
N SER A 257 14.51 -0.03 9.56
CA SER A 257 14.60 -0.09 11.01
C SER A 257 13.49 0.69 11.72
N SER A 258 12.42 1.09 11.02
CA SER A 258 11.31 1.86 11.64
C SER A 258 10.78 1.14 12.88
N TYR A 259 10.64 1.89 13.96
CA TYR A 259 10.15 1.35 15.22
C TYR A 259 8.68 0.93 15.12
N GLY A 260 8.31 -0.03 15.94
CA GLY A 260 6.98 -0.56 16.11
C GLY A 260 7.01 -1.74 17.06
N PHE A 261 5.84 -2.24 17.42
CA PHE A 261 5.71 -3.43 18.25
C PHE A 261 4.31 -4.02 18.11
N TYR A 262 4.15 -5.26 18.58
CA TYR A 262 2.84 -5.80 18.89
C TYR A 262 2.89 -6.61 20.19
N ILE A 263 1.75 -6.78 20.84
CA ILE A 263 1.57 -7.65 22.00
C ILE A 263 1.01 -8.97 21.47
N ASN A 264 1.76 -10.06 21.60
CA ASN A 264 1.30 -11.36 21.13
C ASN A 264 0.24 -11.97 22.06
N GLU A 265 -0.30 -13.12 21.67
CA GLU A 265 -1.34 -13.84 22.42
C GLU A 265 -0.93 -14.19 23.86
N ASN A 266 0.38 -14.33 24.12
CA ASN A 266 0.94 -14.59 25.46
C ASN A 266 1.13 -13.31 26.30
N GLY A 267 0.74 -12.13 25.79
CA GLY A 267 0.93 -10.84 26.46
C GLY A 267 2.35 -10.28 26.34
N ASN A 268 3.23 -10.90 25.54
CA ASN A 268 4.61 -10.43 25.38
C ASN A 268 4.71 -9.34 24.31
N LYS A 269 5.43 -8.25 24.63
CA LYS A 269 5.74 -7.18 23.69
C LYS A 269 6.85 -7.61 22.74
N ILE A 270 6.53 -7.79 21.46
CA ILE A 270 7.46 -8.13 20.40
C ILE A 270 7.79 -6.86 19.62
N LEU A 271 9.08 -6.48 19.61
CA LEU A 271 9.54 -5.28 18.91
C LEU A 271 9.73 -5.54 17.43
N THR A 272 9.39 -4.55 16.62
CA THR A 272 9.65 -4.54 15.18
C THR A 272 10.48 -3.31 14.82
N GLY A 273 11.73 -3.52 14.41
CA GLY A 273 12.68 -2.43 14.16
C GLY A 273 13.37 -1.91 15.42
N VAL A 274 13.89 -0.68 15.36
CA VAL A 274 14.79 -0.13 16.38
C VAL A 274 14.14 1.10 17.02
N ALA A 275 14.05 1.11 18.35
CA ALA A 275 13.52 2.26 19.08
C ALA A 275 14.34 3.52 18.75
N PRO A 276 13.69 4.67 18.50
CA PRO A 276 14.39 5.90 18.20
C PRO A 276 15.23 6.33 19.42
N LYS A 277 16.45 6.83 19.16
CA LYS A 277 17.35 7.33 20.23
C LYS A 277 16.90 8.68 20.80
N ALA A 278 16.17 9.44 20.00
CA ALA A 278 15.64 10.74 20.32
C ALA A 278 14.23 10.85 19.74
N GLU A 279 13.38 11.62 20.40
CA GLU A 279 12.03 11.87 19.92
C GLU A 279 12.08 12.65 18.60
N ALA A 280 11.14 12.30 17.71
CA ALA A 280 10.97 12.99 16.44
C ALA A 280 9.49 13.33 16.29
N GLU A 281 9.17 14.62 16.40
CA GLU A 281 7.79 15.14 16.48
C GLU A 281 6.93 14.72 15.28
N ASN A 282 7.51 14.69 14.08
CA ASN A 282 6.80 14.38 12.83
C ASN A 282 6.78 12.88 12.48
N VAL A 283 7.26 12.00 13.37
CA VAL A 283 7.14 10.56 13.16
C VAL A 283 5.74 10.12 13.58
N SER A 284 4.94 9.71 12.59
CA SER A 284 3.59 9.21 12.79
C SER A 284 3.54 7.70 12.95
N TYR A 285 2.65 7.20 13.79
CA TYR A 285 2.33 5.79 13.92
C TYR A 285 0.85 5.55 13.65
N ILE A 286 0.54 4.44 12.98
CA ILE A 286 -0.78 3.82 13.07
C ILE A 286 -0.72 2.81 14.21
N ILE A 287 -1.69 2.93 15.11
CA ILE A 287 -1.78 2.14 16.33
C ILE A 287 -3.12 1.43 16.40
N TRP A 288 -3.16 0.34 17.15
CA TRP A 288 -4.38 -0.33 17.58
C TRP A 288 -4.38 -0.43 19.10
N GLU A 289 -5.43 0.09 19.72
CA GLU A 289 -5.62 0.11 21.15
C GLU A 289 -6.85 -0.70 21.57
N LYS A 290 -6.85 -1.18 22.81
CA LYS A 290 -8.01 -1.82 23.41
C LYS A 290 -9.15 -0.80 23.57
N ARG A 291 -10.38 -1.26 23.35
CA ARG A 291 -11.61 -0.49 23.61
C ARG A 291 -11.86 -0.30 25.10
#